data_AF-A0A389M3V4-F1
#
_entry.id   AF-A0A389M3V4-F1
#
_cell.length_a   1.000
_cell.length_b   1.000
_cell.length_c   1.000
_cell.angle_alpha   90.00
_cell.angle_beta   90.00
_cell.angle_gamma   90.00
#
_symmetry.space_group_name_H-M   'P 1'
#
loop_
_entity.id
_entity.type
_entity.pdbx_description
1 polymer ?
#
loop_
_entity_poly.entity_id
_entity_poly.type
_entity_poly.pdbx_seq_one_letter_code
_entity_poly.pdbx_strand_id
1 'polypeptide(L)'
;MYSPNIPFPKDLNPDEHISILFEMPARDRPLIEPICRRQADFIAPISEEARDLYIKGRQLEFLRAPVEDADIIALFEEAAKKGNWDAYKRLIRMYLVGQRVEKNNQRALELVLALVDAKHPYGYFVLGQFLHEGEYLIKQDIKKAYAYFDLAYQHGSPQAQAAIGGLYAEAEVAYINEDLNKLNQYLNQSFKYYQCAGEQGHQASLYQLALTTGGSVKNIPKALRYYQKAAMLGHGKSMYAMYSRLKNNNNEGYIPDPDLLKCINDKMELLDENPLLTFPNLETECPLPLHPILGDGSQYPDKRRELGFMQRVKSFGYPTNDPND
;
A
#
# COMPACT_ATOMS: atom_id res chain seq x y z
N MET A 1 -35.79 -8.64 0.27
CA MET A 1 -35.65 -7.22 -0.11
C MET A 1 -35.61 -6.39 1.17
N TYR A 2 -34.41 -6.13 1.69
CA TYR A 2 -34.19 -5.07 2.67
C TYR A 2 -32.93 -4.36 2.19
N SER A 3 -33.11 -3.25 1.49
CA SER A 3 -32.06 -2.25 1.36
C SER A 3 -32.29 -1.37 2.59
N PRO A 4 -31.49 -1.45 3.67
CA PRO A 4 -31.59 -0.42 4.67
C PRO A 4 -31.17 0.86 3.95
N ASN A 5 -32.08 1.84 3.88
CA ASN A 5 -31.71 3.22 3.64
C ASN A 5 -30.83 3.62 4.83
N ILE A 6 -29.56 3.24 4.80
CA ILE A 6 -28.61 3.71 5.78
C ILE A 6 -28.37 5.19 5.40
N PRO A 7 -28.63 6.12 6.32
CA PRO A 7 -28.51 7.53 6.01
C PRO A 7 -27.03 7.81 5.72
N PHE A 8 -26.71 8.02 4.44
CA PHE A 8 -25.45 8.63 4.04
C PHE A 8 -25.34 10.01 4.70
N PRO A 9 -24.12 10.51 4.98
CA PRO A 9 -23.95 11.86 5.51
C PRO A 9 -24.64 12.84 4.58
N LYS A 10 -25.70 13.50 5.07
CA LYS A 10 -26.52 14.41 4.25
C LYS A 10 -25.74 15.62 3.75
N ASP A 11 -24.62 15.91 4.41
CA ASP A 11 -23.83 17.13 4.22
C ASP A 11 -22.63 16.92 3.29
N LEU A 12 -22.37 15.67 2.88
CA LEU A 12 -21.39 15.37 1.85
C LEU A 12 -22.09 14.91 0.58
N ASN A 13 -21.93 15.68 -0.49
CA ASN A 13 -22.32 15.26 -1.82
C ASN A 13 -21.12 14.57 -2.49
N PRO A 14 -21.00 13.23 -2.45
CA PRO A 14 -19.91 12.53 -3.10
C PRO A 14 -19.82 12.88 -4.59
N ASP A 15 -20.94 13.12 -5.28
CA ASP A 15 -20.94 13.42 -6.71
C ASP A 15 -20.20 14.73 -7.07
N GLU A 16 -19.97 15.65 -6.12
CA GLU A 16 -19.15 16.87 -6.31
C GLU A 16 -17.65 16.63 -6.17
N HIS A 17 -17.26 15.52 -5.54
CA HIS A 17 -15.87 15.17 -5.29
C HIS A 17 -15.32 14.19 -6.33
N ILE A 18 -15.91 14.08 -7.53
CA ILE A 18 -15.33 13.18 -8.53
C ILE A 18 -14.21 13.92 -9.27
N SER A 19 -12.96 13.54 -8.97
CA SER A 19 -11.84 13.93 -9.82
C SER A 19 -11.99 13.30 -11.21
N ILE A 20 -11.68 14.09 -12.23
CA ILE A 20 -11.65 13.68 -13.64
C ILE A 20 -10.82 12.40 -13.87
N LEU A 21 -9.84 12.12 -13.00
CA LEU A 21 -9.01 10.91 -13.07
C LEU A 21 -9.83 9.61 -13.05
N PHE A 22 -10.95 9.63 -12.33
CA PHE A 22 -11.74 8.46 -12.08
C PHE A 22 -12.90 8.27 -13.07
N GLU A 23 -13.22 9.29 -13.86
CA GLU A 23 -14.25 9.22 -14.91
C GLU A 23 -13.68 8.74 -16.26
N MET A 24 -12.36 8.68 -16.40
CA MET A 24 -11.69 8.46 -17.68
C MET A 24 -11.01 7.08 -17.77
N PRO A 25 -11.05 6.44 -18.95
CA PRO A 25 -10.24 5.26 -19.20
C PRO A 25 -8.76 5.63 -19.09
N ALA A 26 -7.94 4.65 -18.72
CA ALA A 26 -6.54 4.83 -18.35
C ALA A 26 -5.74 5.68 -19.37
N ARG A 27 -6.03 5.52 -20.67
CA ARG A 27 -5.40 6.20 -21.81
C ARG A 27 -5.68 7.72 -21.90
N ASP A 28 -6.83 8.14 -21.40
CA ASP A 28 -7.33 9.50 -21.54
C ASP A 28 -7.13 10.32 -20.25
N ARG A 29 -6.50 9.75 -19.22
CA ARG A 29 -6.31 10.41 -17.93
C ARG A 29 -5.35 11.60 -18.02
N PRO A 30 -5.70 12.75 -17.42
CA PRO A 30 -4.78 13.87 -17.36
C PRO A 30 -3.60 13.58 -16.43
N LEU A 31 -2.45 14.14 -16.78
CA LEU A 31 -1.22 14.08 -15.99
C LEU A 31 -1.19 15.29 -15.05
N ILE A 32 -1.85 15.15 -13.90
CA ILE A 32 -1.96 16.19 -12.88
C ILE A 32 -0.96 15.90 -11.77
N GLU A 33 -0.11 16.87 -11.43
CA GLU A 33 0.85 16.71 -10.33
C GLU A 33 0.12 16.35 -9.01
N PRO A 34 0.55 15.30 -8.29
CA PRO A 34 -0.15 14.87 -7.09
C PRO A 34 0.08 15.87 -5.95
N ILE A 35 -0.98 16.18 -5.21
CA ILE A 35 -0.89 16.98 -3.99
C ILE A 35 -0.79 16.00 -2.84
N CYS A 36 0.44 15.73 -2.38
CA CYS A 36 0.65 14.86 -1.22
C CYS A 36 0.08 15.53 0.05
N ARG A 37 -1.01 14.97 0.58
CA ARG A 37 -1.63 15.34 1.86
C ARG A 37 -1.42 14.21 2.85
N ARG A 38 -1.26 14.50 4.14
CA ARG A 38 -1.14 13.44 5.16
C ARG A 38 -2.48 13.27 5.86
N GLN A 39 -2.91 12.02 6.02
CA GLN A 39 -4.14 11.68 6.75
C GLN A 39 -4.16 12.31 8.15
N ALA A 40 -3.01 12.33 8.82
CA ALA A 40 -2.84 12.92 10.15
C ALA A 40 -3.22 14.41 10.23
N ASP A 41 -3.20 15.14 9.11
CA ASP A 41 -3.58 16.55 9.07
C ASP A 41 -5.12 16.74 9.06
N PHE A 42 -5.89 15.67 8.82
CA PHE A 42 -7.37 15.68 8.71
C PHE A 42 -8.09 14.89 9.80
N ILE A 43 -7.36 14.24 10.70
CA ILE A 43 -7.95 13.41 11.76
C ILE A 43 -7.48 13.87 13.14
N ALA A 44 -8.32 13.66 14.15
CA ALA A 44 -7.92 13.89 15.53
C ALA A 44 -6.80 12.91 15.95
N PRO A 45 -5.80 13.35 16.73
CA PRO A 45 -4.81 12.45 17.30
C PRO A 45 -5.46 11.38 18.19
N ILE A 46 -4.98 10.14 18.09
CA ILE A 46 -5.44 9.05 18.95
C ILE A 46 -4.89 9.27 20.36
N SER A 47 -5.79 9.30 21.36
CA SER A 47 -5.42 9.41 22.78
C SER A 47 -4.59 8.21 23.24
N GLU A 48 -3.77 8.40 24.26
CA GLU A 48 -2.97 7.31 24.85
C GLU A 48 -3.85 6.16 25.35
N GLU A 49 -4.93 6.49 26.06
CA GLU A 49 -5.90 5.49 26.53
C GLU A 49 -6.51 4.67 25.38
N ALA A 50 -6.92 5.32 24.29
CA ALA A 50 -7.48 4.62 23.13
C ALA A 50 -6.43 3.76 22.41
N ARG A 51 -5.16 4.19 22.43
CA ARG A 51 -4.02 3.44 21.88
C ARG A 51 -3.72 2.22 22.74
N ASP A 52 -3.70 2.35 24.05
CA ASP A 52 -3.39 1.26 24.98
C ASP A 52 -4.44 0.15 24.95
N LEU A 53 -5.73 0.52 24.88
CA LEU A 53 -6.83 -0.43 24.69
C LEU A 53 -6.66 -1.24 23.40
N TYR A 54 -6.31 -0.56 22.29
CA TYR A 54 -6.04 -1.23 21.02
C TYR A 54 -4.83 -2.17 21.13
N ILE A 55 -3.71 -1.71 21.70
CA ILE A 55 -2.50 -2.52 21.86
C ILE A 55 -2.79 -3.76 22.71
N LYS A 56 -3.52 -3.60 23.83
CA LYS A 56 -3.93 -4.71 24.68
C LYS A 56 -4.79 -5.72 23.92
N GLY A 57 -5.78 -5.26 23.15
CA GLY A 57 -6.58 -6.12 22.29
C GLY A 57 -5.71 -6.89 21.30
N ARG A 58 -4.79 -6.21 20.62
CA ARG A 58 -3.84 -6.83 19.68
C ARG A 58 -2.92 -7.85 20.34
N GLN A 59 -2.46 -7.62 21.58
CA GLN A 59 -1.62 -8.58 22.31
C GLN A 59 -2.39 -9.87 22.63
N LEU A 60 -3.65 -9.75 23.07
CA LEU A 60 -4.50 -10.90 23.37
C LEU A 60 -4.81 -11.73 22.13
N GLU A 61 -4.86 -11.12 20.94
CA GLU A 61 -5.02 -11.86 19.68
C GLU A 61 -3.87 -12.83 19.36
N PHE A 62 -2.70 -12.63 19.95
CA PHE A 62 -1.52 -13.50 19.75
C PHE A 62 -1.13 -14.30 20.98
N LEU A 63 -1.88 -14.15 22.07
CA LEU A 63 -1.62 -14.90 23.28
C LEU A 63 -1.95 -16.38 23.03
N ARG A 64 -1.00 -17.27 23.35
CA ARG A 64 -1.18 -18.72 23.20
C ARG A 64 -2.20 -19.29 24.20
N ALA A 65 -2.40 -18.60 25.33
CA ALA A 65 -3.40 -18.98 26.31
C ALA A 65 -4.82 -18.73 25.75
N PRO A 66 -5.83 -19.52 26.15
CA PRO A 66 -7.20 -19.28 25.73
C PRO A 66 -7.67 -17.92 26.25
N VAL A 67 -8.14 -17.09 25.33
CA VAL A 67 -8.79 -15.80 25.61
C VAL A 67 -10.13 -15.82 24.90
N GLU A 68 -11.18 -15.42 25.60
CA GLU A 68 -12.51 -15.30 25.01
C GLU A 68 -12.50 -14.20 23.94
N ASP A 69 -12.99 -14.54 22.74
CA ASP A 69 -13.02 -13.58 21.63
C ASP A 69 -13.82 -12.32 21.98
N ALA A 70 -14.86 -12.46 22.83
CA ALA A 70 -15.66 -11.35 23.35
C ALA A 70 -14.83 -10.29 24.09
N ASP A 71 -13.83 -10.70 24.87
CA ASP A 71 -12.98 -9.77 25.63
C ASP A 71 -12.06 -8.98 24.69
N ILE A 72 -11.56 -9.62 23.63
CA ILE A 72 -10.74 -8.98 22.59
C ILE A 72 -11.57 -7.95 21.83
N ILE A 73 -12.79 -8.32 21.42
CA ILE A 73 -13.71 -7.44 20.70
C ILE A 73 -14.09 -6.25 21.56
N ALA A 74 -14.39 -6.47 22.85
CA ALA A 74 -14.73 -5.39 23.77
C ALA A 74 -13.63 -4.33 23.87
N LEU A 75 -12.35 -4.75 23.91
CA LEU A 75 -11.21 -3.83 23.90
C LEU A 75 -11.14 -3.00 22.62
N PHE A 76 -11.38 -3.62 21.45
CA PHE A 76 -11.40 -2.87 20.19
C PHE A 76 -12.61 -1.94 20.09
N GLU A 77 -13.78 -2.35 20.56
CA GLU A 77 -14.97 -1.49 20.58
C GLU A 77 -14.77 -0.29 21.51
N GLU A 78 -14.16 -0.48 22.67
CA GLU A 78 -13.84 0.60 23.59
C GLU A 78 -12.79 1.56 23.00
N ALA A 79 -11.73 1.03 22.41
CA ALA A 79 -10.72 1.81 21.69
C ALA A 79 -11.36 2.63 20.55
N ALA A 80 -12.23 2.00 19.75
CA ALA A 80 -12.94 2.64 18.65
C ALA A 80 -13.87 3.77 19.15
N LYS A 81 -14.64 3.54 20.21
CA LYS A 81 -15.49 4.57 20.86
C LYS A 81 -14.69 5.77 21.34
N LYS A 82 -13.42 5.58 21.73
CA LYS A 82 -12.48 6.63 22.12
C LYS A 82 -11.71 7.25 20.94
N GLY A 83 -12.08 6.93 19.70
CA GLY A 83 -11.53 7.53 18.49
C GLY A 83 -10.32 6.80 17.88
N ASN A 84 -9.99 5.59 18.35
CA ASN A 84 -8.94 4.79 17.72
C ASN A 84 -9.44 4.17 16.41
N TRP A 85 -9.07 4.77 15.27
CA TRP A 85 -9.48 4.29 13.96
C TRP A 85 -8.76 3.00 13.52
N ASP A 86 -7.61 2.65 14.10
CA ASP A 86 -6.98 1.34 13.89
C ASP A 86 -7.84 0.21 14.51
N ALA A 87 -8.53 0.49 15.61
CA ALA A 87 -9.50 -0.41 16.20
C ALA A 87 -10.74 -0.58 15.31
N TYR A 88 -11.25 0.52 14.72
CA TYR A 88 -12.30 0.43 13.68
C TYR A 88 -11.86 -0.46 12.52
N LYS A 89 -10.67 -0.20 11.96
CA LYS A 89 -10.09 -1.01 10.87
C LYS A 89 -10.00 -2.49 11.25
N ARG A 90 -9.61 -2.80 12.49
CA ARG A 90 -9.52 -4.18 12.98
C ARG A 90 -10.90 -4.83 13.05
N LEU A 91 -11.86 -4.18 13.70
CA LEU A 91 -13.24 -4.67 13.84
C LEU A 91 -13.91 -4.90 12.48
N ILE A 92 -13.77 -3.95 11.54
CA ILE A 92 -14.25 -4.10 10.17
C ILE A 92 -13.71 -5.39 9.56
N ARG A 93 -12.39 -5.61 9.61
CA ARG A 93 -11.78 -6.85 9.08
C ARG A 93 -12.31 -8.11 9.78
N MET A 94 -12.44 -8.09 11.11
CA MET A 94 -12.95 -9.23 11.88
C MET A 94 -14.35 -9.63 11.39
N TYR A 95 -15.26 -8.66 11.29
CA TYR A 95 -16.64 -8.91 10.84
C TYR A 95 -16.76 -9.26 9.35
N LEU A 96 -15.90 -8.71 8.47
CA LEU A 96 -15.93 -9.06 7.04
C LEU A 96 -15.41 -10.48 6.76
N VAL A 97 -14.35 -10.89 7.46
CA VAL A 97 -13.67 -12.17 7.23
C VAL A 97 -14.22 -13.28 8.13
N GLY A 98 -14.81 -12.95 9.27
CA GLY A 98 -15.19 -13.91 10.30
C GLY A 98 -13.99 -14.39 11.12
N GLN A 99 -12.99 -13.54 11.34
CA GLN A 99 -11.83 -13.88 12.18
C GLN A 99 -12.18 -13.59 13.64
N ARG A 100 -12.22 -14.64 14.50
CA ARG A 100 -12.61 -14.57 15.93
C ARG A 100 -14.09 -14.22 16.20
N VAL A 101 -14.85 -13.90 15.15
CA VAL A 101 -16.28 -13.59 15.22
C VAL A 101 -16.98 -14.25 14.05
N GLU A 102 -18.28 -14.48 14.19
CA GLU A 102 -19.09 -14.81 13.03
C GLU A 102 -19.04 -13.66 12.01
N LYS A 103 -18.91 -14.01 10.72
CA LYS A 103 -18.94 -13.03 9.64
C LYS A 103 -20.26 -12.25 9.69
N ASN A 104 -20.16 -10.92 9.74
CA ASN A 104 -21.32 -10.03 9.83
C ASN A 104 -21.10 -8.76 9.00
N ASN A 105 -21.50 -8.81 7.73
CA ASN A 105 -21.37 -7.68 6.81
C ASN A 105 -22.15 -6.43 7.27
N GLN A 106 -23.26 -6.60 7.98
CA GLN A 106 -24.06 -5.48 8.50
C GLN A 106 -23.28 -4.70 9.56
N ARG A 107 -22.66 -5.40 10.53
CA ARG A 107 -21.80 -4.77 11.53
C ARG A 107 -20.57 -4.10 10.92
N ALA A 108 -19.94 -4.74 9.94
CA ALA A 108 -18.82 -4.14 9.23
C ALA A 108 -19.23 -2.84 8.51
N LEU A 109 -20.38 -2.84 7.84
CA LEU A 109 -20.91 -1.66 7.16
C LEU A 109 -21.26 -0.54 8.14
N GLU A 110 -21.87 -0.85 9.29
CA GLU A 110 -22.14 0.14 10.35
C GLU A 110 -20.85 0.83 10.83
N LEU A 111 -19.76 0.08 11.03
CA LEU A 111 -18.46 0.62 11.41
C LEU A 111 -17.83 1.50 10.32
N VAL A 112 -17.95 1.09 9.06
CA VAL A 112 -17.50 1.89 7.90
C VAL A 112 -18.26 3.21 7.83
N LEU A 113 -19.59 3.17 8.00
CA LEU A 113 -20.43 4.36 7.95
C LEU A 113 -20.18 5.29 9.14
N ALA A 114 -19.91 4.75 10.33
CA ALA A 114 -19.47 5.56 11.46
C ALA A 114 -18.17 6.34 11.17
N LEU A 115 -17.21 5.73 10.46
CA LEU A 115 -16.00 6.43 10.01
C LEU A 115 -16.30 7.49 8.96
N VAL A 116 -17.23 7.23 8.04
CA VAL A 116 -17.67 8.17 7.00
C VAL A 116 -18.39 9.37 7.62
N ASP A 117 -19.26 9.16 8.61
CA ASP A 117 -19.93 10.21 9.38
C ASP A 117 -18.92 11.05 10.18
N ALA A 118 -17.88 10.41 10.72
CA ALA A 118 -16.74 11.07 11.36
C ALA A 118 -15.76 11.74 10.36
N LYS A 119 -16.08 11.70 9.06
CA LYS A 119 -15.26 12.24 7.96
C LYS A 119 -13.85 11.67 7.90
N HIS A 120 -13.67 10.45 8.40
CA HIS A 120 -12.37 9.80 8.47
C HIS A 120 -11.93 9.28 7.09
N PRO A 121 -10.71 9.56 6.61
CA PRO A 121 -10.30 9.24 5.24
C PRO A 121 -10.31 7.73 4.92
N TYR A 122 -10.00 6.90 5.91
CA TYR A 122 -10.13 5.44 5.78
C TYR A 122 -11.59 4.98 5.57
N GLY A 123 -12.57 5.64 6.19
CA GLY A 123 -13.99 5.29 6.02
C GLY A 123 -14.45 5.55 4.58
N TYR A 124 -14.10 6.71 4.04
CA TYR A 124 -14.36 7.04 2.63
C TYR A 124 -13.72 6.01 1.70
N PHE A 125 -12.45 5.65 1.92
CA PHE A 125 -11.78 4.65 1.10
C PHE A 125 -12.52 3.30 1.11
N VAL A 126 -12.86 2.77 2.29
CA VAL A 126 -13.53 1.45 2.40
C VAL A 126 -14.93 1.48 1.79
N LEU A 127 -15.71 2.54 2.02
CA LEU A 127 -17.03 2.68 1.38
C LEU A 127 -16.91 2.76 -0.14
N GLY A 128 -15.89 3.46 -0.64
CA GLY A 128 -15.54 3.47 -2.06
C GLY A 128 -15.30 2.06 -2.60
N GLN A 129 -14.58 1.20 -1.87
CA GLN A 129 -14.37 -0.20 -2.27
C GLN A 129 -15.68 -0.98 -2.30
N PHE A 130 -16.53 -0.85 -1.28
CA PHE A 130 -17.81 -1.55 -1.24
C PHE A 130 -18.73 -1.16 -2.40
N LEU A 131 -18.77 0.13 -2.75
CA LEU A 131 -19.50 0.65 -3.92
C LEU A 131 -18.88 0.20 -5.25
N HIS A 132 -17.54 0.09 -5.32
CA HIS A 132 -16.84 -0.35 -6.52
C HIS A 132 -17.13 -1.83 -6.82
N GLU A 133 -17.10 -2.66 -5.79
CA GLU A 133 -17.27 -4.12 -5.91
C GLU A 133 -18.76 -4.51 -5.96
N GLY A 134 -19.64 -3.72 -5.33
CA GLY A 134 -21.04 -4.10 -5.15
C GLY A 134 -21.22 -5.22 -4.12
N GLU A 135 -20.40 -5.21 -3.08
CA GLU A 135 -20.38 -6.22 -2.02
C GLU A 135 -20.82 -5.65 -0.66
N TYR A 136 -20.87 -6.51 0.35
CA TYR A 136 -21.10 -6.11 1.75
C TYR A 136 -22.38 -5.31 1.99
N LEU A 137 -23.47 -5.75 1.34
CA LEU A 137 -24.83 -5.15 1.40
C LEU A 137 -24.96 -3.82 0.65
N ILE A 138 -23.93 -3.41 -0.09
CA ILE A 138 -23.94 -2.22 -0.95
C ILE A 138 -24.08 -2.67 -2.40
N LYS A 139 -24.98 -2.03 -3.15
CA LYS A 139 -25.07 -2.24 -4.60
C LYS A 139 -23.92 -1.52 -5.28
N GLN A 140 -23.43 -2.10 -6.37
CA GLN A 140 -22.38 -1.47 -7.16
C GLN A 140 -22.85 -0.11 -7.68
N ASP A 141 -22.02 0.90 -7.45
CA ASP A 141 -22.18 2.25 -7.97
C ASP A 141 -20.78 2.82 -8.20
N ILE A 142 -20.25 2.55 -9.39
CA ILE A 142 -18.88 2.90 -9.76
C ILE A 142 -18.65 4.41 -9.67
N LYS A 143 -19.65 5.22 -10.04
CA LYS A 143 -19.54 6.68 -10.01
C LYS A 143 -19.35 7.16 -8.56
N LYS A 144 -20.19 6.69 -7.63
CA LYS A 144 -20.05 7.03 -6.21
C LYS A 144 -18.80 6.42 -5.59
N ALA A 145 -18.39 5.22 -5.99
CA ALA A 145 -17.16 4.62 -5.50
C ALA A 145 -15.96 5.56 -5.72
N TYR A 146 -15.86 6.10 -6.93
CA TYR A 146 -14.81 7.03 -7.32
C TYR A 146 -14.87 8.38 -6.62
N ALA A 147 -16.07 8.91 -6.41
CA ALA A 147 -16.26 10.07 -5.54
C ALA A 147 -15.67 9.85 -4.14
N TYR A 148 -15.93 8.69 -3.53
CA TYR A 148 -15.41 8.38 -2.20
C TYR A 148 -13.89 8.15 -2.21
N PHE A 149 -13.32 7.57 -3.27
CA PHE A 149 -11.87 7.47 -3.41
C PHE A 149 -11.19 8.83 -3.53
N ASP A 150 -11.76 9.74 -4.31
CA ASP A 150 -11.21 11.08 -4.43
C ASP A 150 -11.34 11.86 -3.12
N LEU A 151 -12.49 11.76 -2.46
CA LEU A 151 -12.68 12.36 -1.15
C LEU A 151 -11.67 11.83 -0.10
N ALA A 152 -11.41 10.52 -0.10
CA ALA A 152 -10.37 9.91 0.73
C ALA A 152 -8.98 10.46 0.39
N TYR A 153 -8.66 10.60 -0.90
CA TYR A 153 -7.40 11.18 -1.39
C TYR A 153 -7.24 12.66 -0.98
N GLN A 154 -8.29 13.48 -1.13
CA GLN A 154 -8.32 14.88 -0.72
C GLN A 154 -8.07 15.03 0.80
N HIS A 155 -8.39 14.02 1.60
CA HIS A 155 -8.09 14.00 3.03
C HIS A 155 -6.85 13.16 3.38
N GLY A 156 -5.96 12.94 2.41
CA GLY A 156 -4.64 12.37 2.63
C GLY A 156 -4.60 10.86 2.91
N SER A 157 -5.69 10.11 2.64
CA SER A 157 -5.72 8.66 2.81
C SER A 157 -4.56 7.99 2.04
N PRO A 158 -3.64 7.30 2.72
CA PRO A 158 -2.54 6.61 2.05
C PRO A 158 -3.03 5.48 1.15
N GLN A 159 -4.16 4.84 1.48
CA GLN A 159 -4.76 3.80 0.64
C GLN A 159 -5.32 4.39 -0.65
N ALA A 160 -5.98 5.55 -0.58
CA ALA A 160 -6.48 6.23 -1.78
C ALA A 160 -5.34 6.76 -2.66
N GLN A 161 -4.29 7.34 -2.06
CA GLN A 161 -3.07 7.71 -2.77
C GLN A 161 -2.45 6.52 -3.50
N ALA A 162 -2.34 5.37 -2.83
CA ALA A 162 -1.85 4.14 -3.44
C ALA A 162 -2.75 3.62 -4.56
N ALA A 163 -4.07 3.67 -4.38
CA ALA A 163 -5.03 3.25 -5.39
C ALA A 163 -4.91 4.09 -6.67
N ILE A 164 -4.79 5.42 -6.53
CA ILE A 164 -4.53 6.31 -7.68
C ILE A 164 -3.17 5.99 -8.30
N GLY A 165 -2.14 5.73 -7.50
CA GLY A 165 -0.83 5.27 -8.00
C GLY A 165 -0.94 4.00 -8.85
N GLY A 166 -1.75 3.02 -8.41
CA GLY A 166 -2.05 1.80 -9.16
C GLY A 166 -2.77 2.08 -10.48
N LEU A 167 -3.75 2.97 -10.47
CA LEU A 167 -4.47 3.40 -11.67
C LEU A 167 -3.54 4.02 -12.74
N TYR A 168 -2.52 4.78 -12.35
CA TYR A 168 -1.51 5.29 -13.28
C TYR A 168 -0.52 4.21 -13.74
N ALA A 169 -0.19 3.23 -12.89
CA ALA A 169 0.64 2.09 -13.26
C ALA A 169 -0.08 1.14 -14.24
N GLU A 170 -1.40 0.97 -14.13
CA GLU A 170 -2.17 0.20 -15.10
C GLU A 170 -2.25 0.92 -16.45
N ALA A 171 -2.40 2.25 -16.43
CA ALA A 171 -2.39 3.07 -17.64
C ALA A 171 -1.05 2.98 -18.42
N GLU A 172 0.07 2.78 -17.72
CA GLU A 172 1.37 2.49 -18.34
C GLU A 172 1.26 1.32 -19.34
N VAL A 173 0.57 0.25 -18.97
CA VAL A 173 0.46 -0.96 -19.78
C VAL A 173 -0.19 -0.68 -21.14
N ALA A 174 -1.12 0.27 -21.21
CA ALA A 174 -1.74 0.69 -22.47
C ALA A 174 -0.76 1.37 -23.43
N TYR A 175 0.30 2.01 -22.91
CA TYR A 175 1.25 2.80 -23.70
C TYR A 175 2.59 2.11 -23.99
N ILE A 176 2.79 0.89 -23.49
CA ILE A 176 4.08 0.20 -23.54
C ILE A 176 4.63 0.01 -24.95
N ASN A 177 3.74 -0.07 -25.95
CA ASN A 177 4.09 -0.26 -27.37
C ASN A 177 3.76 0.95 -28.26
N GLU A 178 3.28 2.05 -27.68
CA GLU A 178 2.77 3.20 -28.46
C GLU A 178 3.64 4.44 -28.31
N ASP A 179 3.83 4.91 -27.07
CA ASP A 179 4.50 6.17 -26.78
C ASP A 179 5.31 6.08 -25.49
N LEU A 180 6.64 5.98 -25.66
CA LEU A 180 7.59 5.88 -24.55
C LEU A 180 7.63 7.15 -23.68
N ASN A 181 7.33 8.33 -24.24
CA ASN A 181 7.29 9.57 -23.46
C ASN A 181 6.06 9.58 -22.57
N LYS A 182 4.90 9.25 -23.13
CA LYS A 182 3.66 9.15 -22.37
C LYS A 182 3.78 8.06 -21.30
N LEU A 183 4.30 6.88 -21.65
CA LEU A 183 4.65 5.81 -20.72
C LEU A 183 5.40 6.36 -19.49
N ASN A 184 6.55 6.98 -19.72
CA ASN A 184 7.39 7.53 -18.66
C ASN A 184 6.67 8.57 -17.78
N GLN A 185 5.76 9.37 -18.35
CA GLN A 185 4.96 10.32 -17.58
C GLN A 185 3.99 9.61 -16.62
N TYR A 186 3.26 8.60 -17.09
CA TYR A 186 2.34 7.80 -16.26
C TYR A 186 3.07 7.09 -15.12
N LEU A 187 4.26 6.57 -15.39
CA LEU A 187 5.12 5.95 -14.39
C LEU A 187 5.63 6.92 -13.34
N ASN A 188 6.12 8.08 -13.78
CA ASN A 188 6.54 9.12 -12.85
C ASN A 188 5.37 9.57 -11.97
N GLN A 189 4.17 9.64 -12.54
CA GLN A 189 2.97 9.96 -11.80
C GLN A 189 2.62 8.90 -10.76
N SER A 190 2.59 7.62 -11.16
CA SER A 190 2.37 6.49 -10.27
C SER A 190 3.39 6.47 -9.12
N PHE A 191 4.66 6.68 -9.44
CA PHE A 191 5.75 6.73 -8.47
C PHE A 191 5.51 7.81 -7.40
N LYS A 192 5.12 9.03 -7.81
CA LYS A 192 4.85 10.12 -6.86
C LYS A 192 3.68 9.82 -5.92
N TYR A 193 2.60 9.23 -6.43
CA TYR A 193 1.47 8.80 -5.59
C TYR A 193 1.88 7.73 -4.58
N TYR A 194 2.64 6.72 -5.02
CA TYR A 194 3.20 5.73 -4.11
C TYR A 194 4.19 6.33 -3.11
N GLN A 195 4.93 7.37 -3.48
CA GLN A 195 5.79 8.11 -2.56
C GLN A 195 4.97 8.80 -1.47
N CYS A 196 3.90 9.54 -1.82
CA CYS A 196 3.01 10.16 -0.83
C CYS A 196 2.47 9.11 0.17
N ALA A 197 2.01 7.96 -0.34
CA ALA A 197 1.46 6.89 0.51
C ALA A 197 2.55 6.22 1.35
N GLY A 198 3.73 5.99 0.77
CA GLY A 198 4.87 5.34 1.43
C GLY A 198 5.48 6.19 2.54
N GLU A 199 5.51 7.52 2.39
CA GLU A 199 5.93 8.47 3.44
C GLU A 199 5.02 8.41 4.67
N GLN A 200 3.77 7.97 4.50
CA GLN A 200 2.81 7.72 5.58
C GLN A 200 2.85 6.26 6.09
N GLY A 201 3.83 5.46 5.67
CA GLY A 201 3.97 4.07 6.09
C GLY A 201 3.08 3.07 5.34
N HIS A 202 2.57 3.40 4.15
CA HIS A 202 1.81 2.42 3.36
C HIS A 202 2.74 1.34 2.78
N GLN A 203 2.74 0.18 3.43
CA GLN A 203 3.62 -0.95 3.12
C GLN A 203 3.61 -1.39 1.66
N ALA A 204 2.42 -1.53 1.08
CA ALA A 204 2.28 -1.97 -0.31
C ALA A 204 2.86 -0.92 -1.27
N SER A 205 2.71 0.38 -0.99
CA SER A 205 3.33 1.43 -1.80
C SER A 205 4.84 1.45 -1.67
N LEU A 206 5.39 1.29 -0.47
CA LEU A 206 6.84 1.14 -0.27
C LEU A 206 7.38 -0.07 -1.04
N TYR A 207 6.66 -1.19 -1.06
CA TYR A 207 7.00 -2.35 -1.88
C TYR A 207 6.95 -2.05 -3.39
N GLN A 208 5.94 -1.33 -3.87
CA GLN A 208 5.86 -0.92 -5.28
C GLN A 208 6.99 0.04 -5.67
N LEU A 209 7.32 1.02 -4.82
CA LEU A 209 8.48 1.90 -5.02
C LEU A 209 9.77 1.08 -5.14
N ALA A 210 9.97 0.10 -4.27
CA ALA A 210 11.13 -0.78 -4.32
C ALA A 210 11.21 -1.57 -5.64
N LEU A 211 10.09 -2.12 -6.12
CA LEU A 211 10.04 -2.82 -7.41
C LEU A 211 10.38 -1.90 -8.58
N THR A 212 9.79 -0.70 -8.65
CA THR A 212 10.05 0.25 -9.74
C THR A 212 11.49 0.77 -9.70
N THR A 213 12.01 1.11 -8.53
CA THR A 213 13.38 1.63 -8.35
C THR A 213 14.43 0.56 -8.63
N GLY A 214 14.22 -0.68 -8.15
CA GLY A 214 15.16 -1.79 -8.33
C GLY A 214 15.06 -2.49 -9.67
N GLY A 215 13.93 -2.38 -10.36
CA GLY A 215 13.70 -2.91 -11.70
C GLY A 215 14.02 -1.87 -12.77
N SER A 216 13.04 -1.04 -13.13
CA SER A 216 13.11 -0.13 -14.28
C SER A 216 14.16 0.97 -14.14
N VAL A 217 14.41 1.49 -12.92
CA VAL A 217 15.45 2.52 -12.67
C VAL A 217 16.83 1.90 -12.45
N LYS A 218 16.89 0.62 -12.08
CA LYS A 218 18.11 -0.14 -11.72
C LYS A 218 18.93 0.50 -10.59
N ASN A 219 18.26 1.11 -9.60
CA ASN A 219 18.89 1.59 -8.36
C ASN A 219 18.63 0.60 -7.23
N ILE A 220 19.40 -0.49 -7.23
CA ILE A 220 19.25 -1.58 -6.25
C ILE A 220 19.41 -1.13 -4.79
N PRO A 221 20.42 -0.31 -4.40
CA PRO A 221 20.56 0.14 -3.01
C PRO A 221 19.33 0.87 -2.48
N LYS A 222 18.77 1.76 -3.30
CA LYS A 222 17.58 2.51 -2.91
C LYS A 222 16.32 1.64 -2.88
N ALA A 223 16.22 0.66 -3.77
CA ALA A 223 15.17 -0.35 -3.71
C ALA A 223 15.22 -1.16 -2.41
N LEU A 224 16.40 -1.61 -1.98
CA LEU A 224 16.57 -2.30 -0.71
C LEU A 224 16.14 -1.43 0.48
N ARG A 225 16.43 -0.12 0.46
CA ARG A 225 15.93 0.81 1.49
C ARG A 225 14.39 0.89 1.51
N TYR A 226 13.74 0.94 0.36
CA TYR A 226 12.26 0.89 0.31
C TYR A 226 11.71 -0.45 0.81
N TYR A 227 12.33 -1.58 0.45
CA TYR A 227 11.98 -2.88 1.00
C TYR A 227 12.16 -2.92 2.53
N GLN A 228 13.28 -2.41 3.04
CA GLN A 228 13.56 -2.38 4.47
C GLN A 228 12.53 -1.54 5.24
N LYS A 229 12.16 -0.36 4.73
CA LYS A 229 11.08 0.45 5.32
C LYS A 229 9.74 -0.27 5.36
N ALA A 230 9.37 -0.96 4.28
CA ALA A 230 8.16 -1.79 4.27
C ALA A 230 8.26 -2.97 5.24
N ALA A 231 9.43 -3.59 5.33
CA ALA A 231 9.72 -4.72 6.20
C ALA A 231 9.70 -4.34 7.70
N MET A 232 10.17 -3.14 8.06
CA MET A 232 10.03 -2.56 9.41
C MET A 232 8.58 -2.51 9.87
N LEU A 233 7.65 -2.36 8.92
CA LEU A 233 6.21 -2.31 9.20
C LEU A 233 5.57 -3.71 9.18
N GLY A 234 6.33 -4.78 8.92
CA GLY A 234 5.85 -6.16 8.88
C GLY A 234 5.53 -6.69 7.48
N HIS A 235 5.97 -6.03 6.40
CA HIS A 235 5.65 -6.47 5.04
C HIS A 235 6.52 -7.66 4.61
N GLY A 236 6.03 -8.89 4.82
CA GLY A 236 6.79 -10.12 4.55
C GLY A 236 7.33 -10.24 3.12
N LYS A 237 6.56 -9.83 2.09
CA LYS A 237 7.06 -9.84 0.70
C LYS A 237 8.26 -8.92 0.49
N SER A 238 8.32 -7.79 1.19
CA SER A 238 9.49 -6.89 1.14
C SER A 238 10.69 -7.51 1.84
N MET A 239 10.47 -8.15 3.00
CA MET A 239 11.51 -8.85 3.73
C MET A 239 12.14 -9.95 2.86
N TYR A 240 11.30 -10.78 2.23
CA TYR A 240 11.74 -11.81 1.30
C TYR A 240 12.45 -11.24 0.06
N ALA A 241 11.93 -10.18 -0.54
CA ALA A 241 12.56 -9.52 -1.69
C ALA A 241 13.95 -8.98 -1.35
N MET A 242 14.11 -8.38 -0.16
CA MET A 242 15.40 -7.93 0.37
C MET A 242 16.37 -9.10 0.57
N TYR A 243 15.92 -10.17 1.24
CA TYR A 243 16.72 -11.39 1.43
C TYR A 243 17.19 -12.00 0.11
N SER A 244 16.26 -12.19 -0.84
CA SER A 244 16.55 -12.82 -2.13
C SER A 244 17.57 -12.03 -2.95
N ARG A 245 17.43 -10.70 -3.00
CA ARG A 245 18.36 -9.81 -3.71
C ARG A 245 19.76 -9.78 -3.10
N LEU A 246 19.87 -9.80 -1.77
CA LEU A 246 21.16 -9.83 -1.07
C LEU A 246 21.84 -11.20 -1.12
N LYS A 247 21.07 -12.29 -1.19
CA LYS A 247 21.57 -13.66 -1.29
C LYS A 247 22.07 -14.01 -2.69
N ASN A 248 21.40 -13.51 -3.73
CA ASN A 248 21.66 -13.94 -5.09
C ASN A 248 22.92 -13.25 -5.67
N ASN A 249 24.02 -13.98 -5.72
CA ASN A 249 25.33 -13.53 -6.23
C ASN A 249 25.34 -13.21 -7.75
N ASN A 250 24.25 -13.47 -8.47
CA ASN A 250 24.17 -13.40 -9.93
C ASN A 250 23.36 -12.19 -10.46
N ASN A 251 24.00 -11.02 -10.50
CA ASN A 251 23.70 -9.82 -11.34
C ASN A 251 23.32 -8.51 -10.63
N GLU A 252 23.08 -8.49 -9.32
CA GLU A 252 22.78 -7.22 -8.59
C GLU A 252 24.00 -6.62 -7.88
N GLY A 253 25.17 -7.27 -7.92
CA GLY A 253 26.44 -6.68 -7.52
C GLY A 253 26.74 -6.66 -6.01
N TYR A 254 25.89 -7.26 -5.16
CA TYR A 254 26.16 -7.42 -3.73
C TYR A 254 26.97 -8.67 -3.44
N ILE A 255 27.83 -8.58 -2.42
CA ILE A 255 28.51 -9.72 -1.82
C ILE A 255 27.60 -10.24 -0.70
N PRO A 256 27.14 -11.50 -0.74
CA PRO A 256 26.29 -12.06 0.30
C PRO A 256 26.98 -12.03 1.67
N ASP A 257 26.32 -11.42 2.65
CA ASP A 257 26.75 -11.38 4.06
C ASP A 257 25.94 -12.42 4.86
N PRO A 258 26.56 -13.51 5.34
CA PRO A 258 25.86 -14.56 6.07
C PRO A 258 25.14 -14.07 7.34
N ASP A 259 25.72 -13.12 8.07
CA ASP A 259 25.16 -12.63 9.33
C ASP A 259 23.93 -11.75 9.07
N LEU A 260 23.99 -10.88 8.06
CA LEU A 260 22.84 -10.11 7.61
C LEU A 260 21.72 -11.02 7.09
N LEU A 261 22.05 -12.00 6.25
CA LEU A 261 21.07 -12.94 5.70
C LEU A 261 20.41 -13.76 6.81
N LYS A 262 21.18 -14.19 7.82
CA LYS A 262 20.64 -14.83 9.01
C LYS A 262 19.71 -13.90 9.79
N CYS A 263 20.13 -12.65 10.03
CA CYS A 263 19.30 -11.64 10.70
C CYS A 263 17.93 -11.48 10.02
N ILE A 264 17.93 -11.30 8.69
CA ILE A 264 16.71 -11.15 7.91
C ILE A 264 15.86 -12.43 7.95
N ASN A 265 16.48 -13.61 7.87
CA ASN A 265 15.78 -14.90 7.96
C ASN A 265 15.10 -15.10 9.31
N ASP A 266 15.80 -14.81 10.41
CA ASP A 266 15.25 -14.90 11.77
C ASP A 266 14.01 -13.96 11.91
N LYS A 267 14.01 -12.78 11.27
CA LYS A 267 12.83 -11.90 11.25
C LYS A 267 11.69 -12.42 10.36
N MET A 268 12.01 -13.10 9.26
CA MET A 268 10.98 -13.75 8.41
C MET A 268 10.28 -14.88 9.17
N GLU A 269 11.03 -15.72 9.89
CA GLU A 269 10.45 -16.78 10.72
C GLU A 269 9.50 -16.22 11.79
N LEU A 270 9.86 -15.11 12.42
CA LEU A 270 8.96 -14.41 13.36
C LEU A 270 7.69 -13.90 12.68
N LEU A 271 7.76 -13.40 11.44
CA LEU A 271 6.58 -12.99 10.67
C LEU A 271 5.70 -14.17 10.25
N ASP A 272 6.29 -15.32 9.96
CA ASP A 272 5.54 -16.53 9.62
C ASP A 272 4.75 -17.03 10.84
N GLU A 273 5.32 -16.93 12.04
CA GLU A 273 4.61 -17.22 13.30
C GLU A 273 3.54 -16.17 13.62
N ASN A 274 3.83 -14.89 13.38
CA ASN A 274 2.92 -13.78 13.64
C ASN A 274 3.01 -12.72 12.52
N PRO A 275 2.09 -12.79 11.53
CA PRO A 275 2.07 -11.87 10.40
C PRO A 275 1.79 -10.40 10.75
N LEU A 276 1.48 -10.09 12.01
CA LEU A 276 1.22 -8.73 12.46
C LEU A 276 2.38 -8.10 13.24
N LEU A 277 3.54 -8.77 13.35
CA LEU A 277 4.74 -8.18 13.92
C LEU A 277 5.27 -7.03 13.08
N THR A 278 5.85 -6.05 13.76
CA THR A 278 6.63 -4.96 13.16
C THR A 278 8.05 -4.99 13.73
N PHE A 279 8.99 -4.41 13.00
CA PHE A 279 10.40 -4.35 13.35
C PHE A 279 10.88 -2.90 13.26
N PRO A 280 10.49 -2.01 14.19
CA PRO A 280 10.82 -0.59 14.13
C PRO A 280 12.33 -0.31 14.13
N ASN A 281 13.14 -1.25 14.65
CA ASN A 281 14.60 -1.14 14.72
C ASN A 281 15.33 -1.97 13.65
N LEU A 282 14.63 -2.46 12.62
CA LEU A 282 15.23 -3.34 11.59
C LEU A 282 16.43 -2.69 10.89
N GLU A 283 16.42 -1.38 10.67
CA GLU A 283 17.54 -0.64 10.07
C GLU A 283 18.82 -0.74 10.89
N THR A 284 18.71 -0.76 12.22
CA THR A 284 19.85 -0.88 13.13
C THR A 284 20.20 -2.33 13.45
N GLU A 285 19.21 -3.23 13.50
CA GLU A 285 19.40 -4.65 13.82
C GLU A 285 19.97 -5.43 12.64
N CYS A 286 19.46 -5.18 11.42
CA CYS A 286 19.90 -5.82 10.19
C CYS A 286 20.29 -4.73 9.16
N PRO A 287 21.41 -4.02 9.35
CA PRO A 287 21.79 -2.88 8.51
C PRO A 287 22.12 -3.32 7.08
N LEU A 288 21.63 -2.56 6.10
CA LEU A 288 21.93 -2.82 4.69
C LEU A 288 23.38 -2.43 4.36
N PRO A 289 24.11 -3.27 3.59
CA PRO A 289 25.46 -2.95 3.17
C PRO A 289 25.45 -1.87 2.09
N LEU A 290 26.58 -1.17 1.95
CA LEU A 290 26.80 -0.36 0.75
C LEU A 290 27.00 -1.27 -0.45
N HIS A 291 26.41 -0.90 -1.58
CA HIS A 291 26.66 -1.60 -2.83
C HIS A 291 28.10 -1.29 -3.31
N PRO A 292 28.88 -2.31 -3.74
CA PRO A 292 30.27 -2.12 -4.18
C PRO A 292 30.48 -1.04 -5.25
N ILE A 293 29.59 -0.97 -6.25
CA ILE A 293 29.61 0.02 -7.33
C ILE A 293 28.69 1.23 -7.06
N LEU A 294 27.44 1.00 -6.64
CA LEU A 294 26.42 2.04 -6.56
C LEU A 294 26.42 2.79 -5.20
N GLY A 295 27.26 2.37 -4.25
CA GLY A 295 27.28 2.90 -2.89
C GLY A 295 25.91 2.76 -2.23
N ASP A 296 25.40 3.86 -1.71
CA ASP A 296 24.10 3.91 -1.02
C ASP A 296 22.91 4.23 -1.96
N GLY A 297 23.19 4.42 -3.25
CA GLY A 297 22.21 4.72 -4.28
C GLY A 297 21.66 6.15 -4.28
N SER A 298 22.08 7.03 -3.36
CA SER A 298 21.54 8.40 -3.22
C SER A 298 21.87 9.30 -4.41
N GLN A 299 23.02 9.08 -5.04
CA GLN A 299 23.50 9.85 -6.19
C GLN A 299 22.73 9.55 -7.50
N TYR A 300 21.87 8.53 -7.51
CA TYR A 300 21.07 8.16 -8.68
C TYR A 300 19.62 8.60 -8.45
N PRO A 301 19.12 9.63 -9.17
CA PRO A 301 17.75 10.08 -9.02
C PRO A 301 16.77 8.97 -9.43
N ASP A 302 15.55 8.97 -8.87
CA ASP A 302 14.45 8.06 -9.23
C ASP A 302 13.88 8.34 -10.64
N LYS A 303 14.62 9.07 -11.47
CA LYS A 303 14.27 9.21 -12.87
C LYS A 303 14.61 7.89 -13.54
N ARG A 304 13.64 7.27 -14.22
CA ARG A 304 13.95 6.31 -15.28
C ARG A 304 14.98 6.99 -16.16
N ARG A 305 16.24 6.58 -16.04
CA ARG A 305 17.27 7.06 -16.93
C ARG A 305 16.77 6.70 -18.33
N GLU A 306 16.86 7.63 -19.28
CA GLU A 306 16.95 7.30 -20.71
C GLU A 306 18.20 6.44 -21.02
N LEU A 307 18.70 5.66 -20.05
CA LEU A 307 19.75 4.66 -20.20
C LEU A 307 19.16 3.43 -20.86
N GLY A 308 18.83 3.66 -22.12
CA GLY A 308 18.43 2.68 -23.11
C GLY A 308 18.65 3.14 -24.54
N PHE A 309 19.06 4.40 -24.83
CA PHE A 309 19.18 4.85 -26.23
C PHE A 309 20.47 5.55 -26.67
N MET A 310 21.45 5.80 -25.78
CA MET A 310 22.76 6.36 -26.20
C MET A 310 23.95 5.44 -25.99
N GLN A 311 23.74 4.12 -25.81
CA GLN A 311 24.85 3.15 -25.80
C GLN A 311 24.49 1.76 -26.34
N ARG A 312 23.46 1.65 -27.20
CA ARG A 312 23.25 0.48 -28.08
C ARG A 312 22.83 0.93 -29.47
N VAL A 313 23.68 1.74 -30.10
CA VAL A 313 23.78 1.81 -31.56
C VAL A 313 25.15 1.25 -31.91
N LYS A 314 25.27 -0.08 -31.85
CA LYS A 314 26.21 -0.94 -32.59
C LYS A 314 26.12 -2.35 -32.01
N SER A 315 26.03 -3.32 -32.94
CA SER A 315 25.90 -4.77 -32.74
C SER A 315 24.65 -5.23 -31.99
N PHE A 316 23.61 -5.69 -32.70
CA PHE A 316 23.41 -7.10 -33.01
C PHE A 316 22.28 -7.23 -34.03
N GLY A 317 22.54 -7.97 -35.12
CA GLY A 317 21.57 -8.25 -36.17
C GLY A 317 20.43 -9.13 -35.67
N TYR A 318 19.27 -8.94 -36.27
CA TYR A 318 18.11 -9.81 -36.11
C TYR A 318 18.42 -11.21 -36.66
N PRO A 319 18.10 -12.30 -35.94
CA PRO A 319 17.94 -13.60 -36.57
C PRO A 319 16.55 -13.64 -37.21
N THR A 320 16.52 -13.80 -38.54
CA THR A 320 15.33 -14.16 -39.30
C THR A 320 15.14 -15.68 -39.22
N ASN A 321 13.91 -16.13 -38.97
CA ASN A 321 13.54 -17.53 -39.01
C ASN A 321 13.75 -18.11 -40.43
N ASP A 322 14.62 -19.10 -40.57
CA ASP A 322 14.60 -20.06 -41.69
C ASP A 322 14.21 -21.43 -41.10
N PRO A 323 13.12 -22.08 -41.57
CA PRO A 323 12.58 -23.27 -40.91
C PRO A 323 13.21 -24.58 -41.40
N ASN A 324 14.54 -24.67 -41.56
CA ASN A 324 15.27 -25.94 -41.77
C ASN A 324 16.77 -25.84 -41.38
N ASP A 325 17.08 -25.54 -40.12
CA ASP A 325 18.33 -25.98 -39.47
C ASP A 325 18.19 -26.00 -37.94
#